data_AF-A0A2W5ZTQ9-F1
#
_entry.id   AF-A0A2W5ZTQ9-F1
#
_cell.length_a   1.000
_cell.length_b   1.000
_cell.length_c   1.000
_cell.angle_alpha   90.00
_cell.angle_beta   90.00
_cell.angle_gamma   90.00
#
_symmetry.space_group_name_H-M   'P 1'
#
loop_
_entity.id
_entity.type
_entity.pdbx_description
1 polymer ?
#
loop_
_entity_poly.entity_id
_entity_poly.type
_entity_poly.pdbx_seq_one_letter_code
_entity_poly.pdbx_strand_id
1 'polypeptide(L)'
;LQILYSRPYKQRLTEPMLKELEKKLRENHAAWTEDRLWDAFAATAPGKVKGRSQAGRFADLVALVRFALEHQLVLAPFADSVSERFTEWLMDKAKSGIVFAPEQLAWLNLMRDQIATTVTIESDDLDLAPFSQRGGLGKAHELFGDKLPALLEELNTTLAA
;
A
#
# COMPACT_ATOMS: atom_id res chain seq x y z
N LEU A 1 -28.77 0.31 -1.22
CA LEU A 1 -28.08 1.60 -0.96
C LEU A 1 -26.67 1.52 -1.58
N GLN A 2 -26.61 1.65 -2.90
CA GLN A 2 -25.48 1.22 -3.73
C GLN A 2 -24.82 2.42 -4.45
N ILE A 3 -24.70 3.56 -3.75
CA ILE A 3 -24.34 4.86 -4.34
C ILE A 3 -23.04 5.43 -3.73
N LEU A 4 -22.36 4.69 -2.84
CA LEU A 4 -21.10 5.15 -2.23
C LEU A 4 -19.83 4.64 -2.95
N TYR A 5 -19.95 3.78 -3.97
CA TYR A 5 -18.83 3.30 -4.79
C TYR A 5 -18.44 4.24 -5.94
N SER A 6 -18.96 5.47 -5.95
CA SER A 6 -18.71 6.44 -7.02
C SER A 6 -18.07 7.71 -6.45
N ARG A 7 -16.85 7.60 -5.94
CA ARG A 7 -15.96 8.76 -5.80
C ARG A 7 -14.75 8.57 -6.70
N PRO A 8 -14.39 9.56 -7.53
CA PRO A 8 -13.41 9.39 -8.58
C PRO A 8 -12.01 9.21 -8.00
N TYR A 9 -11.31 8.27 -8.61
CA TYR A 9 -9.93 7.81 -8.51
C TYR A 9 -8.83 8.91 -8.64
N LYS A 10 -9.12 10.18 -8.33
CA LYS A 10 -8.33 11.36 -8.71
C LYS A 10 -7.54 12.04 -7.59
N GLN A 11 -7.39 11.41 -6.42
CA GLN A 11 -6.50 11.92 -5.36
C GLN A 11 -5.58 10.80 -4.88
N ARG A 12 -4.79 10.24 -5.79
CA ARG A 12 -3.62 9.45 -5.40
C ARG A 12 -2.71 10.36 -4.58
N LEU A 13 -2.38 9.97 -3.35
CA LEU A 13 -1.22 10.54 -2.66
C LEU A 13 0.00 10.04 -3.44
N THR A 14 0.59 10.91 -4.23
CA THR A 14 1.81 10.57 -4.99
C THR A 14 3.03 10.86 -4.13
N GLU A 15 4.14 10.16 -4.39
CA GLU A 15 5.41 10.39 -3.69
C GLU A 15 5.83 11.89 -3.70
N PRO A 16 5.66 12.66 -4.80
CA PRO A 16 5.90 14.10 -4.78
C PRO A 16 5.00 14.88 -3.81
N MET A 17 3.70 14.57 -3.73
CA MET A 17 2.76 15.24 -2.82
C MET A 17 3.09 14.97 -1.36
N LEU A 18 3.56 13.76 -1.04
CA LEU A 18 3.94 13.39 0.32
C LEU A 18 5.30 13.99 0.71
N LYS A 19 6.28 14.06 -0.21
CA LYS A 19 7.53 14.82 -0.02
C LYS A 19 7.26 16.30 0.19
N GLU A 20 6.28 16.87 -0.52
CA GLU A 20 5.86 18.25 -0.31
C GLU A 20 5.21 18.44 1.06
N LEU A 21 4.40 17.48 1.52
CA LEU A 21 3.83 17.48 2.86
C LEU A 21 4.92 17.39 3.94
N GLU A 22 5.87 16.46 3.81
CA GLU A 22 6.99 16.29 4.72
C GLU A 22 7.82 17.58 4.81
N LYS A 23 8.11 18.20 3.65
CA LYS A 23 8.83 19.47 3.58
C LYS A 23 8.08 20.58 4.33
N LYS A 24 6.77 20.74 4.08
CA LYS A 24 5.94 21.76 4.75
C LYS A 24 5.85 21.55 6.26
N LEU A 25 5.81 20.29 6.71
CA LEU A 25 5.80 19.96 8.13
C LEU A 25 7.13 20.30 8.82
N ARG A 26 8.27 19.98 8.17
CA ARG A 26 9.61 20.32 8.66
C ARG A 26 9.87 21.84 8.68
N GLU A 27 9.35 22.57 7.69
CA GLU A 27 9.49 24.03 7.59
C GLU A 27 8.77 24.78 8.72
N ASN A 28 7.62 24.28 9.20
CA ASN A 28 6.89 24.90 10.30
C ASN A 28 7.46 24.56 11.69
N HIS A 29 8.04 23.36 11.87
CA HIS A 29 8.65 22.98 13.14
C HIS A 29 9.81 21.99 12.96
N ALA A 30 11.05 22.47 13.08
CA ALA A 30 12.29 21.69 12.93
C ALA A 30 12.43 20.48 13.89
N ALA A 31 11.59 20.41 14.92
CA ALA A 31 11.55 19.30 15.88
C ALA A 31 10.72 18.09 15.40
N TRP A 32 10.08 18.16 14.24
CA TRP A 32 9.15 17.14 13.77
C TRP A 32 9.89 16.05 12.98
N THR A 33 10.06 14.90 13.63
CA THR A 33 10.51 13.65 13.02
C THR A 33 9.34 12.67 12.98
N GLU A 34 9.32 11.74 12.01
CA GLU A 34 8.29 10.69 11.91
C GLU A 34 8.04 9.98 13.25
N ASP A 35 9.12 9.69 13.97
CA ASP A 35 9.08 9.06 15.30
C ASP A 35 8.28 9.90 16.32
N ARG A 36 8.47 11.23 16.32
CA ARG A 36 7.74 12.12 17.23
C ARG A 36 6.27 12.28 16.86
N LEU A 37 5.92 12.14 15.58
CA LEU A 37 4.54 12.19 15.13
C LEU A 37 3.78 10.93 15.57
N TRP A 38 4.40 9.76 15.37
CA TRP A 38 3.85 8.48 15.84
C TRP A 38 3.69 8.47 17.37
N ASP A 39 4.70 8.92 18.11
CA ASP A 39 4.66 9.03 19.56
C ASP A 39 3.57 10.02 20.04
N ALA A 40 3.39 11.15 19.36
CA ALA A 40 2.35 12.13 19.68
C ALA A 40 0.93 11.58 19.45
N PHE A 41 0.71 10.81 18.39
CA PHE A 41 -0.58 10.15 18.14
C PHE A 41 -0.84 8.99 19.11
N ALA A 42 0.18 8.20 19.44
CA ALA A 42 0.08 7.17 20.46
C ALA A 42 -0.25 7.75 21.85
N ALA A 43 0.31 8.92 22.19
CA ALA A 43 0.04 9.61 23.44
C ALA A 43 -1.37 10.22 23.51
N THR A 44 -1.91 10.69 22.39
CA THR A 44 -3.24 11.34 22.33
C THR A 44 -4.39 10.36 22.12
N ALA A 45 -4.15 9.16 21.59
CA ALA A 45 -5.17 8.13 21.36
C ALA A 45 -4.68 6.70 21.74
N PRO A 46 -4.41 6.40 23.03
CA PRO A 46 -3.73 5.18 23.49
C PRO A 46 -4.47 3.83 23.31
N GLY A 47 -5.57 3.79 22.54
CA GLY A 47 -6.27 2.55 22.16
C GLY A 47 -6.48 2.39 20.65
N LYS A 48 -6.00 3.33 19.85
CA LYS A 48 -6.16 3.37 18.39
C LYS A 48 -4.86 3.11 17.64
N VAL A 49 -3.77 2.77 18.33
CA VAL A 49 -2.44 2.56 17.74
C VAL A 49 -1.98 1.13 18.04
N LYS A 50 -1.77 0.30 17.01
CA LYS A 50 -1.26 -1.07 17.17
C LYS A 50 0.18 -1.18 16.70
N GLY A 51 1.11 -1.39 17.63
CA GLY A 51 2.50 -1.78 17.35
C GLY A 51 3.32 -0.80 16.49
N ARG A 52 4.63 -1.05 16.36
CA ARG A 52 5.55 -0.30 15.48
C ARG A 52 6.09 -1.26 14.42
N SER A 53 5.84 -0.99 13.14
CA SER A 53 6.70 -1.49 12.05
C SER A 53 8.01 -0.71 12.08
N GLN A 54 9.09 -1.33 11.59
CA GLN A 54 10.44 -0.75 11.56
C GLN A 54 10.40 0.71 11.05
N ALA A 55 10.93 1.63 11.87
CA ALA A 55 10.91 3.08 11.65
C ALA A 55 11.38 3.48 10.25
N GLY A 56 10.70 4.42 9.60
CA GLY A 56 11.15 5.02 8.34
C GLY A 56 10.52 4.45 7.06
N ARG A 57 9.39 3.75 7.13
CA ARG A 57 8.67 3.35 5.91
C ARG A 57 7.69 4.43 5.47
N PHE A 58 7.82 4.85 4.23
CA PHE A 58 6.90 5.71 3.47
C PHE A 58 5.40 5.37 3.65
N ALA A 59 5.09 4.07 3.83
CA ALA A 59 3.75 3.56 4.13
C ALA A 59 3.18 4.00 5.50
N ASP A 60 4.03 4.22 6.50
CA ASP A 60 3.60 4.63 7.84
C ASP A 60 3.23 6.12 7.86
N LEU A 61 3.88 6.96 7.02
CA LEU A 61 3.42 8.33 6.75
C LEU A 61 2.04 8.36 6.09
N VAL A 62 1.76 7.43 5.17
CA VAL A 62 0.44 7.34 4.50
C VAL A 62 -0.63 6.95 5.52
N ALA A 63 -0.33 6.02 6.42
CA ALA A 63 -1.21 5.67 7.54
C ALA A 63 -1.47 6.89 8.46
N LEU A 64 -0.43 7.66 8.78
CA LEU A 64 -0.55 8.89 9.58
C LEU A 64 -1.42 9.96 8.90
N VAL A 65 -1.24 10.19 7.59
CA VAL A 65 -2.05 11.15 6.82
C VAL A 65 -3.52 10.71 6.75
N ARG A 66 -3.78 9.42 6.49
CA ARG A 66 -5.16 8.88 6.45
C ARG A 66 -5.85 8.96 7.81
N PHE A 67 -5.12 8.72 8.90
CA PHE A 67 -5.63 8.88 10.25
C PHE A 67 -5.94 10.36 10.57
N ALA A 68 -5.03 11.28 10.23
CA ALA A 68 -5.23 12.72 10.45
C ALA A 68 -6.40 13.32 9.65
N LEU A 69 -6.71 12.74 8.48
CA LEU A 69 -7.87 13.12 7.65
C LEU A 69 -9.18 12.41 8.05
N GLU A 70 -9.22 11.73 9.20
CA GLU A 70 -10.39 10.97 9.70
C GLU A 70 -10.88 9.84 8.77
N HIS A 71 -10.07 9.45 7.79
CA HIS A 71 -10.41 8.37 6.85
C HIS A 71 -10.14 6.98 7.43
N GLN A 72 -9.49 6.88 8.59
CA GLN A 72 -9.26 5.63 9.32
C GLN A 72 -9.48 5.83 10.83
N LEU A 73 -10.22 4.91 11.46
CA LEU A 73 -10.55 4.95 12.89
C LEU A 73 -9.42 4.44 13.80
N VAL A 74 -8.45 3.70 13.25
CA VAL A 74 -7.33 3.05 13.95
C VAL A 74 -6.07 3.22 13.10
N LEU A 75 -4.99 3.67 13.72
CA LEU A 75 -3.64 3.73 13.17
C LEU A 75 -2.98 2.36 13.34
N ALA A 76 -2.94 1.59 12.27
CA ALA A 76 -2.14 0.37 12.16
C ALA A 76 -1.09 0.56 11.05
N PRO A 77 0.04 -0.18 11.08
CA PRO A 77 0.95 -0.21 9.94
C PRO A 77 0.17 -0.50 8.67
N PHE A 78 0.33 0.33 7.64
CA PHE A 78 -0.39 0.17 6.37
C PHE A 78 -0.13 -1.23 5.77
N ALA A 79 1.08 -1.76 5.99
CA ALA A 79 1.47 -3.11 5.60
C ALA A 79 0.58 -4.23 6.19
N ASP A 80 0.08 -4.07 7.42
CA ASP A 80 -0.80 -5.07 8.04
C ASP A 80 -2.18 -5.07 7.35
N SER A 81 -2.72 -3.88 7.07
CA SER A 81 -3.99 -3.72 6.34
C SER A 81 -3.90 -4.25 4.91
N VAL A 82 -2.78 -4.00 4.23
CA VAL A 82 -2.49 -4.54 2.89
C VAL A 82 -2.42 -6.07 2.92
N SER A 83 -1.80 -6.65 3.96
CA SER A 83 -1.67 -8.11 4.10
C SER A 83 -3.01 -8.81 4.35
N GLU A 84 -3.87 -8.20 5.17
CA GLU A 84 -5.23 -8.68 5.43
C GLU A 84 -6.07 -8.66 4.15
N ARG A 85 -6.12 -7.53 3.46
CA ARG A 85 -6.86 -7.36 2.19
C ARG A 85 -6.34 -8.27 1.09
N PHE A 86 -5.03 -8.51 1.02
CA PHE A 86 -4.46 -9.44 0.06
C PHE A 86 -4.90 -10.89 0.32
N THR A 87 -5.02 -11.29 1.59
CA THR A 87 -5.50 -12.62 1.97
C THR A 87 -6.98 -12.78 1.59
N GLU A 88 -7.81 -11.79 1.89
CA GLU A 88 -9.23 -11.76 1.48
C GLU A 88 -9.38 -11.83 -0.04
N TRP A 89 -8.59 -11.04 -0.77
CA TRP A 89 -8.56 -11.04 -2.22
C TRP A 89 -8.20 -12.42 -2.80
N LEU A 90 -7.17 -13.09 -2.25
CA LEU A 90 -6.81 -14.45 -2.65
C LEU A 90 -7.95 -15.45 -2.39
N MET A 91 -8.63 -15.35 -1.25
CA MET A 91 -9.77 -16.20 -0.93
C MET A 91 -10.92 -15.99 -1.92
N ASP A 92 -11.21 -14.74 -2.31
CA ASP A 92 -12.28 -14.44 -3.27
C ASP A 92 -11.94 -14.90 -4.70
N LYS A 93 -10.67 -14.83 -5.10
CA LYS A 93 -10.20 -15.45 -6.36
C LYS A 93 -10.40 -16.96 -6.32
N ALA A 94 -10.04 -17.63 -5.22
CA ALA A 94 -10.22 -19.07 -5.06
C ALA A 94 -11.70 -19.48 -5.10
N LYS A 95 -12.60 -18.74 -4.42
CA LYS A 95 -14.06 -18.95 -4.49
C LYS A 95 -14.61 -18.80 -5.91
N SER A 96 -14.01 -17.91 -6.71
CA SER A 96 -14.35 -17.68 -8.11
C SER A 96 -13.73 -18.72 -9.06
N GLY A 97 -13.06 -19.75 -8.54
CA GLY A 97 -12.42 -20.80 -9.31
C GLY A 97 -11.06 -20.42 -9.92
N ILE A 98 -10.51 -19.26 -9.56
CA ILE A 98 -9.18 -18.83 -10.01
C ILE A 98 -8.14 -19.39 -9.05
N VAL A 99 -7.26 -20.25 -9.56
CA VAL A 99 -6.14 -20.82 -8.81
C VAL A 99 -4.84 -20.35 -9.44
N PHE A 100 -3.99 -19.73 -8.64
CA PHE A 100 -2.68 -19.28 -9.06
C PHE A 100 -1.64 -20.38 -8.89
N ALA A 101 -0.77 -20.55 -9.88
CA ALA A 101 0.39 -21.42 -9.77
C ALA A 101 1.36 -20.92 -8.67
N PRO A 102 2.21 -21.79 -8.10
CA PRO A 102 3.17 -21.39 -7.06
C PRO A 102 4.03 -20.19 -7.45
N GLU A 103 4.45 -20.13 -8.72
CA GLU A 103 5.24 -19.01 -9.24
C GLU A 103 4.44 -17.71 -9.34
N GLN A 104 3.17 -17.78 -9.78
CA GLN A 104 2.27 -16.63 -9.80
C GLN A 104 2.00 -16.11 -8.38
N LEU A 105 1.78 -17.00 -7.40
CA LEU A 105 1.62 -16.62 -5.99
C LEU A 105 2.88 -15.95 -5.44
N ALA A 106 4.06 -16.44 -5.78
CA ALA A 106 5.31 -15.82 -5.35
C ALA A 106 5.46 -14.39 -5.89
N TRP A 107 5.02 -14.14 -7.13
CA TRP A 107 4.97 -12.79 -7.71
C TRP A 107 3.93 -11.90 -7.05
N LEU A 108 2.72 -12.42 -6.82
CA LEU A 108 1.65 -11.68 -6.13
C LEU A 108 2.06 -11.23 -4.72
N ASN A 109 2.80 -12.07 -3.98
CA ASN A 109 3.36 -11.70 -2.68
C ASN A 109 4.37 -10.54 -2.78
N LEU A 110 5.24 -10.54 -3.79
CA LEU A 110 6.16 -9.42 -4.02
C LEU A 110 5.41 -8.13 -4.37
N MET A 111 4.36 -8.22 -5.19
CA MET A 111 3.51 -7.06 -5.51
C MET A 111 2.81 -6.52 -4.26
N ARG A 112 2.29 -7.41 -3.40
CA ARG A 112 1.75 -7.02 -2.08
C ARG A 112 2.80 -6.29 -1.26
N ASP A 113 4.02 -6.81 -1.16
CA ASP A 113 5.09 -6.21 -0.34
C ASP A 113 5.53 -4.84 -0.88
N GLN A 114 5.55 -4.68 -2.21
CA GLN A 114 5.77 -3.40 -2.85
C GLN A 114 4.64 -2.43 -2.49
N ILE A 115 3.38 -2.79 -2.70
CA ILE A 115 2.21 -1.96 -2.34
C ILE A 115 2.23 -1.61 -0.85
N ALA A 116 2.57 -2.56 0.03
CA ALA A 116 2.69 -2.33 1.47
C ALA A 116 3.76 -1.28 1.82
N THR A 117 4.70 -1.01 0.92
CA THR A 117 5.80 -0.05 1.09
C THR A 117 5.53 1.27 0.36
N THR A 118 5.03 1.23 -0.88
CA THR A 118 4.91 2.37 -1.80
C THR A 118 3.46 2.77 -2.08
N VAL A 119 2.47 2.09 -1.50
CA VAL A 119 1.01 2.27 -1.70
C VAL A 119 0.49 1.84 -3.07
N THR A 120 1.34 1.86 -4.09
CA THR A 120 1.00 1.44 -5.45
C THR A 120 2.16 0.70 -6.07
N ILE A 121 1.85 -0.14 -7.06
CA ILE A 121 2.81 -0.73 -7.97
C ILE A 121 2.44 -0.39 -9.41
N GLU A 122 3.40 0.09 -10.18
CA GLU A 122 3.28 0.40 -11.60
C GLU A 122 4.05 -0.64 -12.44
N SER A 123 3.81 -0.70 -13.74
CA SER A 123 4.51 -1.66 -14.61
C SER A 123 6.03 -1.45 -14.58
N ASP A 124 6.48 -0.19 -14.50
CA ASP A 124 7.89 0.18 -14.45
C ASP A 124 8.58 -0.33 -13.17
N ASP A 125 7.83 -0.52 -12.06
CA ASP A 125 8.38 -1.11 -10.83
C ASP A 125 8.77 -2.58 -11.03
N LEU A 126 8.20 -3.26 -12.03
CA LEU A 126 8.55 -4.65 -12.36
C LEU A 126 9.94 -4.77 -13.00
N ASP A 127 10.52 -3.66 -13.47
CA ASP A 127 11.91 -3.62 -13.95
C ASP A 127 12.91 -3.29 -12.83
N LEU A 128 12.43 -3.09 -11.60
CA LEU A 128 13.25 -2.86 -10.42
C LEU A 128 13.36 -4.11 -9.55
N ALA A 129 14.34 -4.13 -8.64
CA ALA A 129 14.48 -5.22 -7.69
C ALA A 129 13.30 -5.22 -6.69
N PRO A 130 12.78 -6.40 -6.28
CA PRO A 130 13.29 -7.74 -6.56
C PRO A 130 12.77 -8.38 -7.86
N PHE A 131 11.88 -7.73 -8.61
CA PHE A 131 11.28 -8.28 -9.82
C PHE A 131 12.29 -8.48 -10.95
N SER A 132 13.19 -7.53 -11.17
CA SER A 132 14.25 -7.63 -12.18
C SER A 132 15.18 -8.83 -11.98
N GLN A 133 15.43 -9.21 -10.71
CA GLN A 133 16.20 -10.40 -10.36
C GLN A 133 15.46 -11.72 -10.67
N ARG A 134 14.16 -11.64 -10.93
CA ARG A 134 13.28 -12.76 -11.28
C ARG A 134 12.82 -12.69 -12.73
N GLY A 135 13.49 -11.91 -13.59
CA GLY A 135 13.18 -11.78 -15.01
C GLY A 135 12.30 -10.57 -15.36
N GLY A 136 11.99 -9.72 -14.39
CA GLY A 136 11.39 -8.40 -14.58
C GLY A 136 10.03 -8.39 -15.27
N LEU A 137 9.72 -7.30 -15.96
CA LEU A 137 8.46 -7.14 -16.68
C LEU A 137 8.20 -8.28 -17.69
N GLY A 138 9.25 -8.80 -18.34
CA GLY A 138 9.15 -9.93 -19.25
C GLY A 138 8.58 -11.19 -18.57
N LYS A 139 9.12 -11.55 -17.41
CA LYS A 139 8.61 -12.69 -16.63
C LYS A 139 7.19 -12.46 -16.10
N ALA A 140 6.86 -11.23 -15.72
CA ALA A 140 5.49 -10.88 -15.32
C ALA A 140 4.49 -11.12 -16.46
N HIS A 141 4.84 -10.73 -17.68
CA HIS A 141 4.04 -11.01 -18.87
C HIS A 141 3.95 -12.50 -19.19
N GLU A 142 5.01 -13.28 -19.01
CA GLU A 142 4.92 -14.75 -19.16
C GLU A 142 3.95 -15.38 -18.17
N LEU A 143 3.92 -14.89 -16.93
CA LEU A 143 3.10 -15.45 -15.86
C LEU A 143 1.63 -15.06 -15.94
N PHE A 144 1.35 -13.80 -16.30
CA PHE A 144 -0.01 -13.23 -16.23
C PHE A 144 -0.59 -12.86 -17.60
N GLY A 145 0.24 -12.82 -18.65
CA GLY A 145 -0.17 -12.51 -20.02
C GLY A 145 -0.83 -11.14 -20.13
N ASP A 146 -1.87 -11.08 -20.98
CA ASP A 146 -2.66 -9.87 -21.22
C ASP A 146 -3.46 -9.40 -20.00
N LYS A 147 -3.55 -10.22 -18.95
CA LYS A 147 -4.25 -9.87 -17.70
C LYS A 147 -3.38 -9.05 -16.75
N LEU A 148 -2.07 -8.94 -16.99
CA LEU A 148 -1.15 -8.25 -16.09
C LEU A 148 -1.58 -6.80 -15.78
N PRO A 149 -1.95 -5.94 -16.76
CA PRO A 149 -2.32 -4.57 -16.45
C PRO A 149 -3.59 -4.49 -15.58
N ALA A 150 -4.61 -5.28 -15.90
CA ALA A 150 -5.85 -5.34 -15.12
C ALA A 150 -5.63 -5.89 -13.71
N LEU A 151 -4.72 -6.86 -13.56
CA LEU A 151 -4.32 -7.41 -12.28
C LEU A 151 -3.62 -6.36 -11.40
N LEU A 152 -2.68 -5.58 -11.96
CA LEU A 152 -2.02 -4.50 -11.21
C LEU A 152 -3.02 -3.44 -10.77
N GLU A 153 -3.96 -3.05 -11.63
CA GLU A 153 -5.03 -2.11 -11.27
C GLU A 153 -5.93 -2.65 -10.15
N GLU A 154 -6.33 -3.92 -10.25
CA GLU A 154 -7.15 -4.59 -9.24
C GLU A 154 -6.41 -4.67 -7.89
N LEU A 155 -5.13 -5.03 -7.89
CA LEU A 155 -4.32 -5.09 -6.69
C LEU A 155 -4.16 -3.71 -6.04
N ASN A 156 -3.77 -2.69 -6.82
CA ASN A 156 -3.66 -1.33 -6.31
C ASN A 156 -4.97 -0.82 -5.71
N THR A 157 -6.10 -1.16 -6.32
CA THR A 157 -7.42 -0.73 -5.84
C THR A 157 -7.83 -1.49 -4.57
N THR A 158 -7.63 -2.79 -4.54
CA THR A 158 -8.12 -3.65 -3.44
C THR A 158 -7.25 -3.52 -2.20
N LEU A 159 -5.93 -3.52 -2.38
CA LEU A 159 -4.96 -3.55 -1.29
C LEU A 159 -4.75 -2.16 -0.67
N ALA A 160 -4.84 -1.08 -1.46
CA ALA A 160 -4.61 0.29 -0.97
C ALA A 160 -5.89 1.07 -0.58
N ALA A 161 -7.06 0.44 -0.71
CA ALA A 161 -8.32 0.95 -0.17
C ALA A 161 -8.28 1.05 1.37
#